data_AF-A0A4U1CZE8-F1
#
_entry.id   AF-A0A4U1CZE8-F1
#
_cell.length_a   1.000
_cell.length_b   1.000
_cell.length_c   1.000
_cell.angle_alpha   90.00
_cell.angle_beta   90.00
_cell.angle_gamma   90.00
#
_symmetry.space_group_name_H-M   'P 1'
#
loop_
_entity.id
_entity.type
_entity.pdbx_description
1 polymer ?
#
loop_
_entity_poly.entity_id
_entity_poly.type
_entity_poly.pdbx_seq_one_letter_code
_entity_poly.pdbx_strand_id
1 'polypeptide(L)'
;MKVKFLDYYNIASNLVLCTFVLGFINVFVRGLTSTEDLIIAGLVLVLRYFSAILIKRRFAIGKYLLLILIARNIYKLCDITVSTGADTVAISLIVIQIIMTVGALVLITKLPAKFDFRKKYIRS
;
A
#
# COMPACT_ATOMS: atom_id res chain seq x y z
N MET A 1 -18.33 18.89 -23.65
CA MET A 1 -17.36 18.92 -22.52
C MET A 1 -16.89 17.49 -22.27
N LYS A 2 -15.67 17.11 -22.72
CA LYS A 2 -15.14 15.75 -22.52
C LYS A 2 -14.80 15.61 -21.03
N VAL A 3 -15.63 14.89 -20.29
CA VAL A 3 -15.34 14.50 -18.91
C VAL A 3 -14.03 13.72 -18.97
N LYS A 4 -12.92 14.31 -18.50
CA LYS A 4 -11.65 13.61 -18.35
C LYS A 4 -11.95 12.40 -17.47
N PHE A 5 -11.91 11.20 -18.04
CA PHE A 5 -11.92 9.97 -17.25
C PHE A 5 -10.82 10.14 -16.19
N LEU A 6 -11.24 10.25 -14.93
CA LEU A 6 -10.32 10.31 -13.81
C LEU A 6 -9.36 9.12 -13.97
N ASP A 7 -8.06 9.37 -13.98
CA ASP A 7 -7.09 8.30 -14.12
C ASP A 7 -6.94 7.60 -12.76
N TYR A 8 -7.98 6.84 -12.39
CA TYR A 8 -8.16 6.20 -11.09
C TYR A 8 -6.94 5.32 -10.72
N TYR A 9 -6.23 4.79 -11.72
CA TYR A 9 -4.98 4.04 -11.51
C TYR A 9 -3.81 4.93 -11.07
N ASN A 10 -3.68 6.14 -11.63
CA ASN A 10 -2.69 7.11 -11.17
C ASN A 10 -3.02 7.61 -9.76
N ILE A 11 -4.30 7.83 -9.45
CA ILE A 11 -4.74 8.21 -8.10
C ILE A 11 -4.47 7.08 -7.09
N ALA A 12 -4.83 5.84 -7.43
CA ALA A 12 -4.57 4.68 -6.59
C ALA A 12 -3.07 4.44 -6.39
N SER A 13 -2.25 4.61 -7.43
CA SER A 13 -0.79 4.54 -7.33
C SER A 13 -0.25 5.62 -6.40
N ASN A 14 -0.73 6.86 -6.51
CA ASN A 14 -0.29 7.96 -5.65
C ASN A 14 -0.70 7.75 -4.19
N LEU A 15 -1.89 7.20 -3.94
CA LEU A 15 -2.34 6.79 -2.60
C LEU A 15 -1.37 5.78 -1.97
N VAL A 16 -0.93 4.78 -2.73
CA VAL A 16 0.03 3.76 -2.25
C VAL A 16 1.44 4.35 -2.09
N LEU A 17 1.83 5.34 -2.89
CA LEU A 17 3.07 6.09 -2.66
C LEU A 17 2.98 6.95 -1.39
N CYS A 18 1.83 7.54 -1.08
CA CYS A 18 1.64 8.23 0.19
C CYS A 18 1.78 7.27 1.37
N THR A 19 1.25 6.04 1.28
CA THR A 19 1.45 5.04 2.35
C THR A 19 2.90 4.58 2.47
N PHE A 20 3.67 4.60 1.38
CA PHE A 20 5.12 4.40 1.44
C PHE A 20 5.81 5.50 2.25
N VAL A 21 5.53 6.78 1.96
CA VAL A 21 6.13 7.92 2.68
C VAL A 21 5.73 7.90 4.16
N LEU A 22 4.46 7.66 4.47
CA LEU A 22 4.01 7.51 5.86
C LEU A 22 4.67 6.31 6.54
N GLY A 23 4.92 5.23 5.81
CA GLY A 23 5.64 4.07 6.31
C GLY A 23 7.07 4.40 6.69
N PHE A 24 7.73 5.20 5.86
CA PHE A 24 9.08 5.67 6.08
C PHE A 24 9.14 6.55 7.33
N ILE A 25 8.26 7.56 7.43
CA ILE A 25 8.16 8.43 8.62
C ILE A 25 7.91 7.61 9.90
N ASN A 26 7.00 6.63 9.85
CA ASN A 26 6.68 5.78 11.00
C ASN A 26 7.89 4.97 11.52
N VAL A 27 8.84 4.63 10.64
CA VAL A 27 10.08 3.95 11.04
C VAL A 27 10.98 4.88 11.87
N PHE A 28 11.07 6.16 11.51
CA PHE A 28 11.83 7.14 12.30
C PHE A 28 11.13 7.49 13.60
N VAL A 29 9.80 7.58 13.60
CA VAL A 29 9.01 7.93 14.79
C VAL A 29 9.11 6.86 15.88
N ARG A 30 9.01 5.57 15.54
CA ARG A 30 9.09 4.48 16.53
C ARG A 30 10.51 4.18 17.00
N GLY A 31 11.52 4.72 16.31
CA GLY A 31 12.90 4.30 16.49
C GLY A 31 13.12 2.86 16.02
N LEU A 32 14.36 2.54 15.64
CA LEU A 32 14.76 1.19 15.28
C LEU A 32 15.47 0.58 16.49
N THR A 33 14.77 -0.32 17.19
CA THR A 33 15.29 -1.01 18.38
C THR A 33 16.24 -2.15 18.04
N SER A 34 16.00 -2.84 16.91
CA SER A 34 16.78 -4.01 16.49
C SER A 34 17.08 -3.98 14.99
N THR A 35 18.19 -4.60 14.56
CA THR A 35 18.55 -4.74 13.13
C THR A 35 17.48 -5.50 12.34
N GLU A 36 16.80 -6.45 12.97
CA GLU A 36 15.69 -7.21 12.39
C GLU A 36 14.51 -6.29 12.01
N ASP A 37 14.16 -5.33 12.89
CA ASP A 37 13.11 -4.35 12.62
C ASP A 37 13.44 -3.46 11.43
N LEU A 38 14.72 -3.12 11.26
CA LEU A 38 15.22 -2.35 10.13
C LEU A 38 15.08 -3.13 8.82
N ILE A 39 15.48 -4.41 8.81
CA ILE A 39 15.35 -5.28 7.63
C ILE A 39 13.87 -5.46 7.25
N ILE A 40 13.01 -5.76 8.23
CA ILE A 40 11.57 -5.94 8.00
C ILE A 40 10.92 -4.63 7.52
N ALA A 41 11.30 -3.49 8.10
CA ALA A 41 10.83 -2.18 7.66
C ALA A 41 11.25 -1.89 6.21
N GLY A 42 12.52 -2.10 5.87
CA GLY A 42 13.04 -1.93 4.52
C GLY A 42 12.32 -2.80 3.50
N LEU A 43 12.14 -4.09 3.81
CA LEU A 43 11.44 -5.03 2.93
C LEU A 43 10.00 -4.60 2.65
N VAL A 44 9.32 -4.08 3.66
CA VAL A 44 7.94 -3.60 3.55
C VAL A 44 7.85 -2.30 2.75
N LEU A 45 8.79 -1.40 2.94
CA LEU A 45 8.90 -0.18 2.13
C LEU A 45 9.08 -0.54 0.66
N VAL A 46 9.99 -1.46 0.36
CA VAL A 46 10.18 -1.98 -1.00
C VAL A 46 8.89 -2.59 -1.54
N LEU A 47 8.19 -3.42 -0.75
CA LEU A 47 6.91 -4.02 -1.16
C LEU A 47 5.83 -2.97 -1.46
N ARG A 48 5.75 -1.89 -0.69
CA ARG A 48 4.83 -0.76 -0.93
C ARG A 48 5.17 -0.03 -2.23
N TYR A 49 6.46 0.21 -2.48
CA TYR A 49 6.92 0.80 -3.73
C TYR A 49 6.60 -0.08 -4.95
N PHE A 50 6.89 -1.38 -4.87
CA PHE A 50 6.52 -2.34 -5.90
C PHE A 50 5.02 -2.39 -6.13
N SER A 51 4.22 -2.33 -5.07
CA SER A 51 2.75 -2.28 -5.17
C SER A 51 2.30 -1.04 -5.96
N ALA A 52 2.85 0.13 -5.67
CA ALA A 52 2.53 1.35 -6.41
C ALA A 52 2.87 1.22 -7.91
N ILE A 53 4.05 0.67 -8.24
CA ILE A 53 4.45 0.43 -9.64
C ILE A 53 3.50 -0.55 -10.33
N LEU A 54 3.15 -1.65 -9.67
CA LEU A 54 2.26 -2.67 -10.23
C LEU A 54 0.86 -2.10 -10.51
N ILE A 55 0.37 -1.24 -9.63
CA ILE A 55 -0.91 -0.53 -9.79
C ILE A 55 -0.84 0.44 -10.96
N LYS A 56 0.23 1.25 -11.03
CA LYS A 56 0.46 2.19 -12.15
C LYS A 56 0.54 1.46 -13.49
N ARG A 57 1.19 0.29 -13.52
CA ARG A 57 1.29 -0.58 -14.70
C ARG A 57 0.06 -1.49 -14.92
N ARG A 58 -0.98 -1.37 -14.10
CA ARG A 58 -2.26 -2.10 -14.19
C ARG A 58 -2.13 -3.64 -14.12
N PHE A 59 -1.12 -4.14 -13.41
CA PHE A 59 -0.99 -5.58 -13.21
C PHE A 59 -2.01 -6.11 -12.20
N ALA A 60 -2.68 -7.23 -12.52
CA ALA A 60 -3.64 -7.88 -11.63
C ALA A 60 -3.03 -8.29 -10.27
N ILE A 61 -1.75 -8.65 -10.26
CA ILE A 61 -0.97 -9.00 -9.06
C ILE A 61 -0.96 -7.87 -8.02
N GLY A 62 -1.07 -6.60 -8.46
CA GLY A 62 -1.09 -5.44 -7.56
C GLY A 62 -2.25 -5.47 -6.56
N LYS A 63 -3.40 -6.06 -6.91
CA LYS A 63 -4.56 -6.16 -6.01
C LYS A 63 -4.28 -7.11 -4.84
N TYR A 64 -3.58 -8.21 -5.11
CA TYR A 64 -3.22 -9.20 -4.09
C TYR A 64 -2.14 -8.65 -3.13
N LEU A 65 -1.17 -7.89 -3.64
CA LEU A 65 -0.19 -7.21 -2.80
C LEU A 65 -0.84 -6.19 -1.86
N LEU A 66 -1.86 -5.46 -2.33
CA LEU A 66 -2.61 -4.54 -1.47
C LEU A 66 -3.32 -5.27 -0.32
N LEU A 67 -3.92 -6.44 -0.57
CA LEU A 67 -4.53 -7.25 0.48
C LEU A 67 -3.50 -7.69 1.54
N ILE A 68 -2.31 -8.11 1.11
CA ILE A 68 -1.20 -8.48 2.01
C ILE A 68 -0.78 -7.26 2.86
N LEU A 69 -0.67 -6.07 2.24
CA LEU A 69 -0.34 -4.84 2.95
C LEU A 69 -1.40 -4.44 3.98
N ILE A 70 -2.69 -4.60 3.65
CA ILE A 70 -3.80 -4.35 4.57
C ILE A 70 -3.74 -5.31 5.76
N ALA A 71 -3.62 -6.62 5.50
CA ALA A 71 -3.54 -7.64 6.55
C ALA A 71 -2.37 -7.36 7.51
N ARG A 72 -1.20 -7.01 6.96
CA ARG A 72 -0.03 -6.63 7.77
C ARG A 72 -0.28 -5.38 8.61
N ASN A 73 -0.89 -4.33 8.04
CA ASN A 73 -1.16 -3.11 8.77
C ASN A 73 -2.17 -3.35 9.91
N ILE A 74 -3.17 -4.21 9.71
CA ILE A 74 -4.11 -4.64 10.76
C ILE A 74 -3.38 -5.42 11.85
N TYR A 75 -2.54 -6.40 11.49
CA TYR A 75 -1.72 -7.13 12.45
C TYR A 75 -0.87 -6.19 13.32
N LYS A 76 -0.18 -5.23 12.68
CA LYS A 76 0.64 -4.24 13.38
C LYS A 76 -0.20 -3.31 14.25
N LEU A 77 -1.43 -2.99 13.86
CA LEU A 77 -2.35 -2.21 14.68
C LEU A 77 -2.74 -2.98 15.94
N CYS A 78 -3.13 -4.25 15.80
CA CYS A 78 -3.49 -5.13 16.92
C CYS A 78 -2.33 -5.30 17.91
N ASP A 79 -1.13 -5.56 17.39
CA ASP A 79 0.09 -5.71 18.18
C ASP A 79 0.37 -4.47 19.06
N ILE A 80 0.22 -3.28 18.47
CA ILE A 80 0.43 -2.01 19.19
C ILE A 80 -0.64 -1.74 20.24
N THR A 81 -1.89 -2.09 19.96
CA THR A 81 -2.99 -1.89 20.91
C THR A 81 -2.95 -2.85 22.10
N VAL A 82 -2.31 -4.02 21.95
CA VAL A 82 -2.15 -5.00 23.04
C VAL A 82 -0.93 -4.67 23.91
N SER A 83 0.09 -4.01 23.35
CA SER A 83 1.26 -3.56 24.10
C SER A 83 0.96 -2.28 24.87
N THR A 84 1.14 -2.30 26.20
CA THR A 84 0.67 -1.30 27.19
C THR A 84 1.38 0.07 27.15
N GLY A 85 1.94 0.46 26.00
CA GLY A 85 2.69 1.71 25.78
C GLY A 85 2.41 2.29 24.39
N ALA A 86 1.12 2.38 24.03
CA ALA A 86 0.72 2.66 22.66
C ALA A 86 0.95 4.13 22.26
N ASP A 87 2.00 4.38 21.47
CA ASP A 87 2.24 5.67 20.83
C ASP A 87 1.07 6.06 19.93
N THR A 88 0.27 7.03 20.38
CA THR A 88 -0.92 7.52 19.67
C THR A 88 -0.58 8.01 18.25
N VAL A 89 0.62 8.55 18.07
CA VAL A 89 1.15 8.97 16.76
C VAL A 89 1.38 7.77 15.84
N ALA A 90 1.97 6.69 16.33
CA ALA A 90 2.21 5.49 15.53
C ALA A 90 0.90 4.80 15.12
N ILE A 91 -0.08 4.77 16.03
CA ILE A 91 -1.43 4.25 15.75
C ILE A 91 -2.09 5.06 14.64
N SER A 92 -2.14 6.39 14.77
CA SER A 92 -2.79 7.25 13.78
C SER A 92 -2.15 7.12 12.39
N LEU A 93 -0.82 7.02 12.31
CA LEU A 93 -0.11 6.76 11.04
C LEU A 93 -0.51 5.42 10.41
N ILE A 94 -0.66 4.36 11.20
CA ILE A 94 -1.08 3.05 10.71
C ILE A 94 -2.54 3.08 10.24
N VAL A 95 -3.43 3.73 10.99
CA VAL A 95 -4.84 3.88 10.61
C VAL A 95 -4.97 4.63 9.29
N ILE A 96 -4.27 5.75 9.13
CA ILE A 96 -4.24 6.51 7.88
C ILE A 96 -3.71 5.66 6.73
N GLN A 97 -2.66 4.87 6.97
CA GLN A 97 -2.14 3.93 5.96
C GLN A 97 -3.20 2.89 5.55
N ILE A 98 -3.94 2.31 6.49
CA ILE A 98 -5.01 1.35 6.20
C ILE A 98 -6.07 2.02 5.32
N ILE A 99 -6.56 3.20 5.70
CA ILE A 99 -7.58 3.94 4.94
C ILE A 99 -7.12 4.21 3.51
N MET A 100 -5.89 4.70 3.33
CA MET A 100 -5.34 4.95 1.99
C MET A 100 -5.17 3.67 1.16
N THR A 101 -4.73 2.57 1.79
CA THR A 101 -4.51 1.29 1.10
C THR A 101 -5.85 0.66 0.69
N VAL A 102 -6.87 0.74 1.54
CA VAL A 102 -8.24 0.30 1.23
C VAL A 102 -8.85 1.20 0.15
N GLY A 103 -8.65 2.52 0.22
CA GLY A 103 -9.06 3.45 -0.82
C GLY A 103 -8.46 3.11 -2.18
N ALA A 104 -7.16 2.82 -2.23
CA ALA A 104 -6.50 2.34 -3.45
C ALA A 104 -7.10 1.02 -3.95
N LEU A 105 -7.37 0.05 -3.06
CA LEU A 105 -8.00 -1.21 -3.42
C LEU A 105 -9.38 -1.00 -4.05
N VAL A 106 -10.24 -0.19 -3.42
CA VAL A 106 -11.60 0.12 -3.92
C VAL A 106 -11.56 0.79 -5.30
N LEU A 107 -10.63 1.71 -5.51
CA LEU A 107 -10.43 2.38 -6.79
C LEU A 107 -10.05 1.39 -7.90
N ILE A 108 -9.26 0.36 -7.58
CA ILE A 108 -8.79 -0.64 -8.55
C ILE A 108 -9.79 -1.81 -8.73
N THR A 109 -10.62 -2.11 -7.74
CA THR A 109 -11.63 -3.20 -7.81
C THR A 109 -12.91 -2.77 -8.50
N LYS A 110 -13.34 -1.50 -8.36
CA LYS A 110 -14.50 -0.96 -9.09
C LYS A 110 -14.27 -0.80 -10.60
N LEU A 111 -13.03 -0.94 -11.07
CA LEU A 111 -12.70 -0.96 -12.50
C LEU A 111 -12.74 -2.40 -13.05
N PRO A 112 -13.53 -2.67 -14.11
CA PRO A 112 -13.61 -4.01 -14.69
C PRO A 112 -12.22 -4.45 -15.15
N ALA A 113 -11.83 -5.67 -14.77
CA ALA A 113 -10.55 -6.31 -15.06
C ALA A 113 -10.26 -6.57 -16.55
N LYS A 114 -11.01 -5.94 -17.47
CA LYS A 114 -10.96 -6.19 -18.92
C LYS A 114 -9.73 -5.62 -19.63
N PHE A 115 -8.81 -4.95 -18.93
CA PHE A 115 -7.58 -4.39 -19.51
C PHE A 115 -6.33 -5.18 -19.12
N ASP A 116 -6.40 -6.50 -19.17
CA ASP A 116 -5.22 -7.36 -19.12
C ASP A 116 -4.47 -7.30 -20.46
N PHE A 117 -3.63 -6.26 -20.62
CA PHE A 117 -2.79 -6.07 -21.81
C PHE A 117 -1.68 -7.14 -21.95
N ARG A 118 -1.53 -8.08 -20.99
CA ARG A 118 -0.51 -9.14 -21.06
C ARG A 118 -0.85 -10.32 -21.97
N LYS A 119 -2.07 -10.44 -22.49
CA LYS A 119 -2.38 -11.52 -23.46
C LYS A 119 -1.89 -11.26 -24.88
N LYS A 120 -1.39 -10.06 -25.21
CA LYS A 120 -0.99 -9.73 -26.59
C LYS A 120 0.49 -10.00 -26.92
N TYR A 121 1.35 -10.28 -25.94
CA TYR A 121 2.80 -10.46 -26.16
C TYR A 121 3.32 -11.89 -26.00
N ILE A 122 2.45 -12.89 -25.85
CA ILE A 122 2.83 -14.33 -25.84
C ILE A 122 2.48 -15.00 -27.20
N ARG A 123 1.90 -14.24 -28.14
CA ARG A 123 1.64 -14.69 -29.52
C ARG A 123 2.29 -13.75 -30.54
N SER A 124 3.59 -13.58 -30.44
CA SER A 124 4.40 -12.97 -31.51
C SER A 124 5.58 -13.88 -31.76
#